data_AF-A0A235IPK6-F1
#
_entry.id   AF-A0A235IPK6-F1
#
_cell.length_a   1.000
_cell.length_b   1.000
_cell.length_c   1.000
_cell.angle_alpha   90.00
_cell.angle_beta   90.00
_cell.angle_gamma   90.00
#
_symmetry.space_group_name_H-M   'P 1'
#
loop_
_entity.id
_entity.type
_entity.pdbx_description
1 polymer ?
#
loop_
_entity_poly.entity_id
_entity_poly.type
_entity_poly.pdbx_seq_one_letter_code
_entity_poly.pdbx_strand_id
1 'polypeptide(L)'
;MNTGLINTNNSSIFTPKYTLVSNVSTLNSALQGLFQAEILAIDCETTGLDPLTDSIRLIQIAAPNYPVVLIDLPAIPKSDRQLLKKLLCNSAVKIAHNAKFDWQFLTLAGLQPSSKFFDTQLAYKVLTAGLKTSSSLQNIVKKLLQLQLDKTQQISDWCKPLKSVQLHYAAVDAAILLDLYPILLKRLKQAKLLKIARLEFQCMPVVAQMELNGMLFDLSRWQILGAKLEAEKTDALRQLKQLRIASSQMSLLPELTDAVNPNSPQQVLAALQAIGIKINSTNQSKLVSLAAQYPIIQALLDYRRLSKIIGTFTEKLPQHIHPKTGRIHPNYYQLGAKSGRFSCRKPPLQNIPRDEAARSCFIAAPGYKIIKADYSQIELRIMARLSGDTKMCQVYRQGADLHR
;
A
#
# COMPACT_ATOMS: atom_id res chain seq x y z
N MET A 1 -19.30 -30.92 -16.25
CA MET A 1 -20.30 -30.58 -15.22
C MET A 1 -20.30 -31.68 -14.19
N ASN A 2 -19.69 -31.43 -13.03
CA ASN A 2 -19.96 -32.15 -11.79
C ASN A 2 -19.53 -31.19 -10.68
N THR A 3 -20.35 -30.18 -10.43
CA THR A 3 -20.15 -29.21 -9.36
C THR A 3 -20.61 -29.86 -8.07
N GLY A 4 -19.67 -30.47 -7.34
CA GLY A 4 -19.87 -30.84 -5.94
C GLY A 4 -20.10 -29.56 -5.14
N LEU A 5 -21.35 -29.11 -5.06
CA LEU A 5 -21.78 -28.12 -4.09
C LEU A 5 -21.58 -28.74 -2.72
N ILE A 6 -20.64 -28.18 -1.95
CA ILE A 6 -20.37 -28.56 -0.57
C ILE A 6 -21.68 -28.42 0.22
N ASN A 7 -22.08 -29.53 0.84
CA ASN A 7 -23.29 -29.68 1.63
C ASN A 7 -23.21 -28.73 2.85
N THR A 8 -24.15 -27.79 2.98
CA THR A 8 -24.05 -26.59 3.83
C THR A 8 -24.38 -26.80 5.32
N ASN A 9 -24.28 -28.02 5.86
CA ASN A 9 -24.71 -28.30 7.25
C ASN A 9 -23.70 -29.08 8.11
N ASN A 10 -22.40 -29.01 7.82
CA ASN A 10 -21.36 -29.39 8.77
C ASN A 10 -20.18 -28.44 8.62
N SER A 11 -19.69 -27.88 9.73
CA SER A 11 -18.42 -27.15 9.82
C SER A 11 -17.25 -28.13 9.66
N SER A 12 -17.16 -28.79 8.51
CA SER A 12 -16.04 -29.65 8.15
C SER A 12 -14.83 -28.75 7.86
N ILE A 13 -13.75 -28.96 8.60
CA ILE A 13 -12.47 -28.28 8.40
C ILE A 13 -12.00 -28.56 6.96
N PHE A 14 -11.88 -27.52 6.15
CA PHE A 14 -11.39 -27.62 4.79
C PHE A 14 -9.97 -28.18 4.79
N THR A 15 -9.79 -29.41 4.31
CA THR A 15 -8.52 -30.14 4.40
C THR A 15 -8.10 -30.63 3.02
N PRO A 16 -7.30 -29.85 2.28
CA PRO A 16 -6.81 -30.27 0.97
C PRO A 16 -5.76 -31.37 1.11
N LYS A 17 -5.74 -32.31 0.14
CA LYS A 17 -4.60 -33.22 -0.03
C LYS A 17 -3.41 -32.41 -0.52
N TYR A 18 -2.21 -32.68 0.01
CA TYR A 18 -0.98 -32.00 -0.41
C TYR A 18 0.20 -32.96 -0.49
N THR A 19 1.24 -32.55 -1.21
CA THR A 19 2.52 -33.25 -1.34
C THR A 19 3.65 -32.26 -1.11
N LEU A 20 4.58 -32.61 -0.21
CA LEU A 20 5.78 -31.82 0.04
C LEU A 20 6.90 -32.28 -0.90
N VAL A 21 7.44 -31.33 -1.65
CA VAL A 21 8.64 -31.47 -2.48
C VAL A 21 9.81 -30.85 -1.72
N SER A 22 10.70 -31.70 -1.22
CA SER A 22 11.88 -31.30 -0.43
C SER A 22 13.20 -31.69 -1.09
N ASN A 23 13.18 -32.09 -2.36
CA ASN A 23 14.37 -32.41 -3.14
C ASN A 23 14.07 -32.35 -4.65
N VAL A 24 15.13 -32.35 -5.46
CA VAL A 24 15.04 -32.24 -6.92
C VAL A 24 14.36 -33.44 -7.56
N SER A 25 14.56 -34.66 -7.04
CA SER A 25 14.05 -35.89 -7.67
C SER A 25 12.52 -35.95 -7.68
N THR A 26 11.86 -35.40 -6.67
CA THR A 26 10.39 -35.36 -6.56
C THR A 26 9.73 -34.14 -7.23
N LEU A 27 10.52 -33.11 -7.56
CA LEU A 27 10.01 -31.88 -8.16
C LEU A 27 9.36 -32.13 -9.52
N ASN A 28 10.05 -32.87 -10.40
CA ASN A 28 9.56 -33.08 -11.77
C ASN A 28 8.23 -33.85 -11.79
N SER A 29 8.14 -34.95 -11.03
CA SER A 29 6.93 -35.75 -10.92
C SER A 29 5.76 -34.97 -10.32
N ALA A 30 6.03 -34.10 -9.33
CA ALA A 30 5.00 -33.28 -8.70
C ALA A 30 4.44 -32.20 -9.65
N LEU A 31 5.28 -31.63 -10.52
CA LEU A 31 4.87 -30.54 -11.41
C LEU A 31 4.30 -31.00 -12.76
N GLN A 32 4.62 -32.22 -13.22
CA GLN A 32 4.29 -32.68 -14.57
C GLN A 32 2.78 -32.63 -14.86
N GLY A 33 1.93 -33.08 -13.93
CA GLY A 33 0.48 -33.04 -14.09
C GLY A 33 -0.09 -31.62 -14.16
N LEU A 34 0.57 -30.64 -13.54
CA LEU A 34 0.09 -29.26 -13.45
C LEU A 34 0.22 -28.49 -14.77
N PHE A 35 1.04 -28.97 -15.73
CA PHE A 35 1.17 -28.33 -17.05
C PHE A 35 -0.10 -28.37 -17.88
N GLN A 36 -1.01 -29.32 -17.60
CA GLN A 36 -2.30 -29.45 -18.29
C GLN A 36 -3.39 -28.58 -17.66
N ALA A 37 -3.14 -27.99 -16.48
CA ALA A 37 -4.14 -27.20 -15.79
C ALA A 37 -4.34 -25.83 -16.44
N GLU A 38 -5.60 -25.44 -16.66
CA GLU A 38 -5.95 -24.12 -17.19
C GLU A 38 -5.81 -22.99 -16.17
N ILE A 39 -5.88 -23.34 -14.88
CA ILE A 39 -5.75 -22.43 -13.75
C ILE A 39 -4.79 -23.03 -12.72
N LEU A 40 -3.96 -22.18 -12.13
CA LEU A 40 -3.02 -22.52 -11.06
C LEU A 40 -3.19 -21.50 -9.95
N ALA A 41 -3.59 -21.92 -8.76
CA ALA A 41 -3.52 -21.08 -7.57
C ALA A 41 -2.10 -21.13 -6.99
N ILE A 42 -1.53 -19.96 -6.70
CA ILE A 42 -0.15 -19.80 -6.23
C ILE A 42 -0.17 -18.93 -4.98
N ASP A 43 0.65 -19.32 -4.03
CA ASP A 43 0.95 -18.59 -2.80
C ASP A 43 2.44 -18.76 -2.47
N CYS A 44 2.95 -17.96 -1.52
CA CYS A 44 4.30 -18.08 -0.98
C CYS A 44 4.32 -17.87 0.53
N GLU A 45 5.07 -18.72 1.24
CA GLU A 45 5.48 -18.45 2.62
C GLU A 45 6.94 -18.04 2.65
N THR A 46 7.26 -17.05 3.47
CA THR A 46 8.55 -16.36 3.44
C THR A 46 9.15 -16.26 4.84
N THR A 47 10.47 -16.10 4.91
CA THR A 47 11.19 -15.94 6.19
C THR A 47 10.92 -14.60 6.89
N GLY A 48 10.29 -13.67 6.18
CA GLY A 48 9.91 -12.34 6.65
C GLY A 48 9.12 -11.60 5.57
N LEU A 49 8.88 -10.30 5.77
CA LEU A 49 7.98 -9.52 4.90
C LEU A 49 8.72 -8.68 3.85
N ASP A 50 10.05 -8.59 3.91
CA ASP A 50 10.84 -7.76 3.01
C ASP A 50 11.48 -8.61 1.91
N PRO A 51 11.01 -8.54 0.66
CA PRO A 51 11.54 -9.36 -0.42
C PRO A 51 13.03 -9.11 -0.72
N LEU A 52 13.58 -7.95 -0.34
CA LEU A 52 14.99 -7.60 -0.59
C LEU A 52 15.94 -8.26 0.41
N THR A 53 15.49 -8.58 1.62
CA THR A 53 16.34 -9.20 2.68
C THR A 53 15.90 -10.62 3.04
N ASP A 54 14.62 -10.91 2.94
CA ASP A 54 14.03 -12.22 3.24
C ASP A 54 14.03 -13.13 2.01
N SER A 55 13.66 -14.39 2.23
CA SER A 55 13.62 -15.41 1.18
C SER A 55 12.33 -16.22 1.25
N ILE A 56 11.96 -16.82 0.13
CA ILE A 56 10.84 -17.76 0.07
C ILE A 56 11.23 -19.05 0.80
N ARG A 57 10.36 -19.49 1.71
CA ARG A 57 10.43 -20.80 2.38
C ARG A 57 9.66 -21.85 1.60
N LEU A 58 8.40 -21.57 1.27
CA LEU A 58 7.53 -22.46 0.50
C LEU A 58 6.92 -21.73 -0.69
N ILE A 59 6.79 -22.46 -1.80
CA ILE A 59 5.87 -22.10 -2.89
C ILE A 59 4.76 -23.13 -2.91
N GLN A 60 3.52 -22.68 -2.87
CA GLN A 60 2.35 -23.54 -2.95
C GLN A 60 1.75 -23.42 -4.34
N ILE A 61 1.41 -24.55 -4.97
CA ILE A 61 0.72 -24.59 -6.25
C ILE A 61 -0.47 -25.55 -6.13
N ALA A 62 -1.68 -25.02 -6.30
CA ALA A 62 -2.90 -25.81 -6.34
C ALA A 62 -3.52 -25.75 -7.74
N ALA A 63 -4.05 -26.88 -8.20
CA ALA A 63 -4.80 -26.98 -9.45
C ALA A 63 -6.01 -27.88 -9.26
N PRO A 64 -7.11 -27.69 -10.02
CA PRO A 64 -8.28 -28.55 -9.94
C PRO A 64 -7.92 -30.02 -10.17
N ASN A 65 -8.42 -30.92 -9.31
CA ASN A 65 -8.20 -32.37 -9.37
C ASN A 65 -6.78 -32.86 -9.08
N TYR A 66 -5.87 -32.00 -8.61
CA TYR A 66 -4.52 -32.38 -8.17
C TYR A 66 -4.34 -32.09 -6.69
N PRO A 67 -3.50 -32.85 -5.96
CA PRO A 67 -3.05 -32.46 -4.63
C PRO A 67 -2.27 -31.14 -4.71
N VAL A 68 -2.32 -30.33 -3.65
CA VAL A 68 -1.52 -29.10 -3.56
C VAL A 68 -0.04 -29.48 -3.49
N VAL A 69 0.77 -28.91 -4.35
CA VAL A 69 2.22 -29.10 -4.33
C VAL A 69 2.84 -28.01 -3.45
N LEU A 70 3.48 -28.42 -2.37
CA LEU A 70 4.25 -27.55 -1.48
C LEU A 70 5.73 -27.74 -1.78
N ILE A 71 6.41 -26.70 -2.24
CA ILE A 71 7.81 -26.77 -2.66
C ILE A 71 8.66 -26.07 -1.59
N ASP A 72 9.47 -26.83 -0.86
CA ASP A 72 10.53 -26.28 0.01
C ASP A 72 11.62 -25.68 -0.88
N LEU A 73 11.51 -24.38 -1.15
CA LEU A 73 12.35 -23.72 -2.14
C LEU A 73 13.85 -23.73 -1.77
N PRO A 74 14.25 -23.54 -0.49
CA PRO A 74 15.64 -23.74 -0.07
C PRO A 74 16.21 -25.11 -0.41
N ALA A 75 15.39 -26.17 -0.41
CA ALA A 75 15.83 -27.53 -0.75
C ALA A 75 15.99 -27.78 -2.26
N ILE A 76 15.57 -26.82 -3.10
CA ILE A 76 15.70 -26.90 -4.57
C ILE A 76 16.77 -25.90 -5.04
N PRO A 77 17.94 -26.37 -5.52
CA PRO A 77 18.99 -25.49 -6.05
C PRO A 77 18.50 -24.64 -7.22
N LYS A 78 19.07 -23.45 -7.40
CA LYS A 78 18.65 -22.52 -8.47
C LYS A 78 18.74 -23.13 -9.88
N SER A 79 19.74 -23.98 -10.12
CA SER A 79 19.93 -24.74 -11.38
C SER A 79 18.73 -25.60 -11.74
N ASP A 80 18.04 -26.15 -10.73
CA ASP A 80 17.00 -27.17 -10.90
C ASP A 80 15.59 -26.58 -10.92
N ARG A 81 15.45 -25.26 -10.78
CA ARG A 81 14.15 -24.58 -10.77
C ARG A 81 13.59 -24.29 -12.17
N GLN A 82 14.23 -24.79 -13.23
CA GLN A 82 13.82 -24.48 -14.61
C GLN A 82 12.41 -24.95 -14.92
N LEU A 83 12.01 -26.15 -14.48
CA LEU A 83 10.66 -26.66 -14.70
C LEU A 83 9.61 -25.84 -13.94
N LEU A 84 9.89 -25.48 -12.69
CA LEU A 84 9.04 -24.60 -11.89
C LEU A 84 8.86 -23.24 -12.57
N LYS A 85 9.94 -22.63 -13.07
CA LYS A 85 9.89 -21.39 -13.84
C LYS A 85 9.00 -21.54 -15.09
N LYS A 86 9.16 -22.63 -15.85
CA LYS A 86 8.32 -22.92 -17.03
C LYS A 86 6.85 -23.04 -16.67
N LEU A 87 6.52 -23.71 -15.56
CA LEU A 87 5.14 -23.84 -15.08
C LEU A 87 4.55 -22.47 -14.71
N LEU A 88 5.28 -21.67 -13.91
CA LEU A 88 4.86 -20.32 -13.52
C LEU A 88 4.74 -19.36 -14.72
N CYS A 89 5.44 -19.63 -15.83
CA CYS A 89 5.37 -18.84 -17.05
C CYS A 89 4.38 -19.38 -18.11
N ASN A 90 3.69 -20.49 -17.85
CA ASN A 90 2.83 -21.14 -18.86
C ASN A 90 1.56 -20.31 -19.19
N SER A 91 0.67 -20.84 -20.02
CA SER A 91 -0.57 -20.17 -20.44
C SER A 91 -1.72 -20.21 -19.42
N ALA A 92 -1.58 -20.96 -18.32
CA ALA A 92 -2.58 -21.07 -17.27
C ALA A 92 -2.84 -19.71 -16.60
N VAL A 93 -4.05 -19.49 -16.10
CA VAL A 93 -4.35 -18.32 -15.27
C VAL A 93 -3.78 -18.54 -13.87
N LYS A 94 -2.99 -17.59 -13.38
CA LYS A 94 -2.41 -17.65 -12.03
C LYS A 94 -3.37 -17.00 -11.06
N ILE A 95 -3.90 -17.72 -10.10
CA ILE A 95 -4.80 -17.20 -9.09
C ILE A 95 -3.99 -16.97 -7.82
N ALA A 96 -4.06 -15.79 -7.24
CA ALA A 96 -3.35 -15.47 -6.00
C ALA A 96 -4.21 -14.55 -5.13
N HIS A 97 -3.82 -14.36 -3.88
CA HIS A 97 -4.42 -13.37 -3.00
C HIS A 97 -3.36 -12.36 -2.56
N ASN A 98 -3.55 -11.07 -2.84
CA ASN A 98 -2.49 -10.08 -2.63
C ASN A 98 -1.22 -10.41 -3.42
N ALA A 99 -1.41 -10.73 -4.70
CA ALA A 99 -0.41 -11.28 -5.60
C ALA A 99 0.87 -10.42 -5.73
N LYS A 100 0.77 -9.12 -5.39
CA LYS A 100 1.91 -8.21 -5.36
C LYS A 100 3.03 -8.73 -4.44
N PHE A 101 2.67 -9.30 -3.29
CA PHE A 101 3.63 -9.83 -2.33
C PHE A 101 4.40 -11.01 -2.93
N ASP A 102 3.68 -12.04 -3.41
CA ASP A 102 4.26 -13.21 -4.05
C ASP A 102 5.09 -12.83 -5.26
N TRP A 103 4.59 -11.89 -6.07
CA TRP A 103 5.27 -11.39 -7.26
C TRP A 103 6.65 -10.82 -6.93
N GLN A 104 6.78 -10.03 -5.86
CA GLN A 104 8.06 -9.44 -5.46
C GLN A 104 9.08 -10.51 -5.08
N PHE A 105 8.68 -11.46 -4.24
CA PHE A 105 9.53 -12.57 -3.83
C PHE A 105 9.91 -13.48 -5.00
N LEU A 106 8.93 -13.88 -5.82
CA LEU A 106 9.16 -14.73 -6.99
C LEU A 106 10.07 -14.06 -8.01
N THR A 107 9.94 -12.75 -8.21
CA THR A 107 10.80 -11.97 -9.11
C THR A 107 12.26 -12.03 -8.65
N LEU A 108 12.53 -11.75 -7.37
CA LEU A 108 13.89 -11.80 -6.82
C LEU A 108 14.46 -13.23 -6.73
N ALA A 109 13.59 -14.24 -6.66
CA ALA A 109 13.98 -15.65 -6.76
C ALA A 109 14.25 -16.12 -8.20
N GLY A 110 14.04 -15.28 -9.22
CA GLY A 110 14.20 -15.64 -10.64
C GLY A 110 13.05 -16.47 -11.22
N LEU A 111 11.91 -16.49 -10.53
CA LEU A 111 10.72 -17.31 -10.77
C LEU A 111 9.48 -16.47 -11.12
N GLN A 112 9.69 -15.28 -11.68
CA GLN A 112 8.61 -14.35 -12.05
C GLN A 112 7.50 -15.05 -12.88
N PRO A 113 6.23 -15.05 -12.43
CA PRO A 113 5.12 -15.65 -13.16
C PRO A 113 4.73 -14.88 -14.43
N SER A 114 3.96 -15.52 -15.30
CA SER A 114 3.32 -14.86 -16.46
C SER A 114 2.28 -13.82 -16.01
N SER A 115 2.04 -12.79 -16.83
CA SER A 115 1.07 -11.71 -16.56
C SER A 115 -0.41 -12.11 -16.62
N LYS A 116 -0.75 -13.34 -17.04
CA LYS A 116 -2.13 -13.83 -17.01
C LYS A 116 -2.48 -14.30 -15.60
N PHE A 117 -2.99 -13.39 -14.78
CA PHE A 117 -3.31 -13.71 -13.40
C PHE A 117 -4.64 -13.10 -12.95
N PHE A 118 -5.14 -13.60 -11.82
CA PHE A 118 -6.36 -13.19 -11.14
C PHE A 118 -6.06 -13.01 -9.65
N ASP A 119 -6.01 -11.77 -9.18
CA ASP A 119 -5.83 -11.49 -7.76
C ASP A 119 -7.20 -11.40 -7.07
N THR A 120 -7.47 -12.35 -6.18
CA THR A 120 -8.73 -12.44 -5.45
C THR A 120 -8.96 -11.23 -4.52
N GLN A 121 -7.90 -10.63 -3.97
CA GLN A 121 -7.99 -9.42 -3.18
C GLN A 121 -8.42 -8.24 -4.05
N LEU A 122 -7.74 -8.01 -5.17
CA LEU A 122 -8.09 -6.92 -6.09
C LEU A 122 -9.49 -7.12 -6.69
N ALA A 123 -9.84 -8.34 -7.08
CA ALA A 123 -11.18 -8.70 -7.56
C ALA A 123 -12.27 -8.28 -6.56
N TYR A 124 -12.07 -8.64 -5.29
CA TYR A 124 -13.01 -8.30 -4.24
C TYR A 124 -13.05 -6.80 -3.95
N LYS A 125 -11.90 -6.11 -3.95
CA LYS A 125 -11.83 -4.65 -3.75
C LYS A 125 -12.55 -3.88 -4.86
N VAL A 126 -12.48 -4.35 -6.11
CA VAL A 126 -13.27 -3.78 -7.21
C VAL A 126 -14.77 -3.96 -6.97
N LEU A 127 -15.20 -5.17 -6.57
CA LEU A 127 -16.61 -5.45 -6.28
C LEU A 127 -17.17 -4.63 -5.11
N THR A 128 -16.33 -4.30 -4.14
CA THR A 128 -16.74 -3.60 -2.92
C THR A 128 -16.19 -2.17 -2.85
N ALA A 129 -15.81 -1.58 -3.98
CA ALA A 129 -15.24 -0.24 -4.02
C ALA A 129 -16.17 0.77 -3.32
N GLY A 130 -15.61 1.64 -2.48
CA GLY A 130 -16.37 2.60 -1.67
C GLY A 130 -16.96 2.05 -0.36
N LEU A 131 -17.06 0.73 -0.19
CA LEU A 131 -17.58 0.11 1.04
C LEU A 131 -16.49 -0.10 2.09
N LYS A 132 -16.83 0.03 3.38
CA LYS A 132 -15.92 -0.26 4.50
C LYS A 132 -15.91 -1.76 4.78
N THR A 133 -15.14 -2.52 4.00
CA THR A 133 -14.94 -3.96 4.21
C THR A 133 -13.46 -4.31 4.22
N SER A 134 -13.10 -5.32 5.02
CA SER A 134 -11.79 -5.96 4.90
C SER A 134 -11.75 -6.83 3.64
N SER A 135 -10.57 -6.87 3.00
CA SER A 135 -10.27 -7.67 1.81
C SER A 135 -9.22 -8.75 2.10
N SER A 136 -9.02 -9.14 3.36
CA SER A 136 -8.14 -10.26 3.71
C SER A 136 -8.75 -11.59 3.28
N LEU A 137 -7.91 -12.59 2.98
CA LEU A 137 -8.35 -13.91 2.51
C LEU A 137 -9.42 -14.52 3.42
N GLN A 138 -9.13 -14.64 4.72
CA GLN A 138 -10.08 -15.14 5.73
C GLN A 138 -11.43 -14.42 5.72
N ASN A 139 -11.44 -13.08 5.56
CA ASN A 139 -12.70 -12.33 5.54
C ASN A 139 -13.49 -12.58 4.25
N ILE A 140 -12.81 -12.71 3.12
CA ILE A 140 -13.45 -13.05 1.84
C ILE A 140 -14.00 -14.48 1.89
N VAL A 141 -13.21 -15.45 2.37
CA VAL A 141 -13.61 -16.85 2.54
C VAL A 141 -14.81 -16.96 3.47
N LYS A 142 -14.78 -16.32 4.64
CA LYS A 142 -15.93 -16.29 5.56
C LYS A 142 -17.19 -15.72 4.89
N LYS A 143 -17.06 -14.62 4.15
CA LYS A 143 -18.21 -13.96 3.50
C LYS A 143 -18.76 -14.70 2.30
N LEU A 144 -17.91 -15.35 1.51
CA LEU A 144 -18.29 -15.91 0.22
C LEU A 144 -18.48 -17.43 0.25
N LEU A 145 -17.73 -18.13 1.11
CA LEU A 145 -17.74 -19.59 1.25
C LEU A 145 -18.33 -20.06 2.59
N GLN A 146 -18.54 -19.14 3.54
CA GLN A 146 -19.02 -19.46 4.90
C GLN A 146 -18.06 -20.39 5.68
N LEU A 147 -16.79 -20.42 5.29
CA LEU A 147 -15.73 -21.19 5.94
C LEU A 147 -14.88 -20.29 6.85
N GLN A 148 -14.30 -20.87 7.90
CA GLN A 148 -13.34 -20.19 8.76
C GLN A 148 -11.93 -20.70 8.46
N LEU A 149 -11.01 -19.77 8.18
CA LEU A 149 -9.58 -20.07 8.07
C LEU A 149 -8.88 -19.78 9.40
N ASP A 150 -8.05 -20.72 9.83
CA ASP A 150 -7.08 -20.50 10.91
C ASP A 150 -5.90 -19.67 10.37
N LYS A 151 -5.46 -18.68 11.14
CA LYS A 151 -4.34 -17.78 10.83
C LYS A 151 -3.14 -17.95 11.76
N THR A 152 -3.18 -18.92 12.67
CA THR A 152 -2.11 -19.12 13.67
C THR A 152 -0.73 -19.22 13.03
N GLN A 153 -0.62 -19.86 11.85
CA GLN A 153 0.66 -20.07 11.19
C GLN A 153 1.10 -18.91 10.29
N GLN A 154 0.25 -17.90 10.05
CA GLN A 154 0.62 -16.70 9.27
C GLN A 154 1.81 -15.93 9.88
N ILE A 155 1.93 -15.97 11.20
CA ILE A 155 3.00 -15.34 11.98
C ILE A 155 4.02 -16.35 12.51
N SER A 156 3.99 -17.59 11.99
CA SER A 156 4.92 -18.63 12.41
C SER A 156 6.36 -18.32 11.96
N ASP A 157 7.31 -18.89 12.68
CA ASP A 157 8.72 -18.79 12.33
C ASP A 157 9.03 -19.76 11.17
N TRP A 158 9.01 -19.23 9.95
CA TRP A 158 9.29 -19.97 8.71
C TRP A 158 10.78 -20.22 8.47
N CYS A 159 11.67 -19.73 9.35
CA CYS A 159 13.11 -20.02 9.31
C CYS A 159 13.47 -21.38 9.93
N LYS A 160 12.54 -21.97 10.68
CA LYS A 160 12.72 -23.25 11.39
C LYS A 160 12.29 -24.45 10.54
N PRO A 161 12.64 -25.69 10.96
CA PRO A 161 12.11 -26.89 10.33
C PRO A 161 10.59 -26.86 10.23
N LEU A 162 10.07 -27.25 9.06
CA LEU A 162 8.64 -27.16 8.75
C LEU A 162 7.84 -28.13 9.61
N LYS A 163 6.80 -27.61 10.27
CA LYS A 163 5.84 -28.41 11.04
C LYS A 163 4.66 -28.83 10.18
N SER A 164 4.02 -29.94 10.52
CA SER A 164 2.80 -30.42 9.84
C SER A 164 1.69 -29.36 9.79
N VAL A 165 1.53 -28.58 10.87
CA VAL A 165 0.57 -27.46 10.95
C VAL A 165 0.87 -26.34 9.96
N GLN A 166 2.15 -26.04 9.70
CA GLN A 166 2.58 -25.04 8.71
C GLN A 166 2.31 -25.52 7.29
N LEU A 167 2.61 -26.79 7.00
CA LEU A 167 2.33 -27.41 5.70
C LEU A 167 0.83 -27.44 5.40
N HIS A 168 0.02 -27.79 6.40
CA HIS A 168 -1.44 -27.77 6.26
C HIS A 168 -1.97 -26.35 6.02
N TYR A 169 -1.51 -25.36 6.79
CA TYR A 169 -1.88 -23.96 6.60
C TYR A 169 -1.57 -23.47 5.18
N ALA A 170 -0.33 -23.67 4.74
CA ALA A 170 0.13 -23.36 3.39
C ALA A 170 -0.73 -24.02 2.30
N ALA A 171 -1.06 -25.31 2.48
CA ALA A 171 -1.89 -26.02 1.51
C ALA A 171 -3.31 -25.45 1.43
N VAL A 172 -3.90 -25.06 2.57
CA VAL A 172 -5.22 -24.46 2.66
C VAL A 172 -5.27 -23.11 1.94
N ASP A 173 -4.28 -22.24 2.18
CA ASP A 173 -4.26 -20.88 1.60
C ASP A 173 -4.19 -20.91 0.06
N ALA A 174 -3.46 -21.85 -0.54
CA ALA A 174 -3.47 -22.02 -2.00
C ALA A 174 -4.74 -22.72 -2.53
N ALA A 175 -5.20 -23.79 -1.88
CA ALA A 175 -6.34 -24.56 -2.37
C ALA A 175 -7.66 -23.77 -2.35
N ILE A 176 -7.90 -22.97 -1.30
CA ILE A 176 -9.15 -22.21 -1.15
C ILE A 176 -9.35 -21.16 -2.25
N LEU A 177 -8.26 -20.74 -2.92
CA LEU A 177 -8.33 -19.81 -4.05
C LEU A 177 -9.04 -20.43 -5.25
N LEU A 178 -8.95 -21.74 -5.44
CA LEU A 178 -9.65 -22.45 -6.51
C LEU A 178 -11.18 -22.38 -6.34
N ASP A 179 -11.66 -22.36 -5.09
CA ASP A 179 -13.09 -22.21 -4.76
C ASP A 179 -13.55 -20.74 -4.84
N LEU A 180 -12.68 -19.79 -4.44
CA LEU A 180 -12.99 -18.37 -4.53
C LEU A 180 -13.05 -17.84 -5.97
N TYR A 181 -12.14 -18.31 -6.83
CA TYR A 181 -11.99 -17.86 -8.21
C TYR A 181 -13.31 -17.86 -9.01
N PRO A 182 -14.05 -18.98 -9.14
CA PRO A 182 -15.28 -19.01 -9.93
C PRO A 182 -16.35 -18.07 -9.37
N ILE A 183 -16.44 -17.93 -8.04
CA ILE A 183 -17.42 -17.05 -7.37
C ILE A 183 -17.10 -15.58 -7.68
N LEU A 184 -15.86 -15.16 -7.48
CA LEU A 184 -15.43 -13.78 -7.74
C LEU A 184 -15.54 -13.45 -9.22
N LEU A 185 -15.14 -14.37 -10.12
CA LEU A 185 -15.27 -14.19 -11.56
C LEU A 185 -16.73 -14.02 -11.97
N LYS A 186 -17.64 -14.85 -11.45
CA LYS A 186 -19.09 -14.75 -11.72
C LYS A 186 -19.62 -13.39 -11.26
N ARG A 187 -19.30 -12.97 -10.03
CA ARG A 187 -19.75 -11.67 -9.49
C ARG A 187 -19.21 -10.49 -10.30
N LEU A 188 -17.94 -10.52 -10.70
CA LEU A 188 -17.35 -9.49 -11.57
C LEU A 188 -18.04 -9.39 -12.93
N LYS A 189 -18.42 -10.52 -13.53
CA LYS A 189 -19.17 -10.54 -14.79
C LYS A 189 -20.58 -9.97 -14.61
N GLN A 190 -21.30 -10.40 -13.58
CA GLN A 190 -22.65 -9.92 -13.27
C GLN A 190 -22.68 -8.41 -12.99
N ALA A 191 -21.68 -7.89 -12.28
CA ALA A 191 -21.54 -6.46 -12.02
C ALA A 191 -20.98 -5.66 -13.21
N LYS A 192 -20.65 -6.30 -14.34
CA LYS A 192 -19.97 -5.69 -15.50
C LYS A 192 -18.62 -5.02 -15.15
N LEU A 193 -17.96 -5.48 -14.10
CA LEU A 193 -16.69 -4.92 -13.58
C LEU A 193 -15.45 -5.72 -13.99
N LEU A 194 -15.60 -6.83 -14.73
CA LEU A 194 -14.47 -7.69 -15.13
C LEU A 194 -13.38 -6.94 -15.89
N LYS A 195 -13.73 -5.96 -16.73
CA LYS A 195 -12.75 -5.14 -17.46
C LYS A 195 -11.89 -4.31 -16.51
N ILE A 196 -12.51 -3.71 -15.49
CA ILE A 196 -11.82 -2.92 -14.47
C ILE A 196 -10.91 -3.81 -13.62
N ALA A 197 -11.40 -4.97 -13.18
CA ALA A 197 -10.57 -5.92 -12.43
C ALA A 197 -9.35 -6.39 -13.25
N ARG A 198 -9.53 -6.68 -14.55
CA ARG A 198 -8.40 -7.03 -15.44
C ARG A 198 -7.37 -5.91 -15.58
N LEU A 199 -7.80 -4.65 -15.62
CA LEU A 199 -6.89 -3.51 -15.63
C LEU A 199 -6.06 -3.46 -14.33
N GLU A 200 -6.70 -3.66 -13.18
CA GLU A 200 -6.02 -3.70 -11.88
C GLU A 200 -5.02 -4.85 -11.78
N PHE A 201 -5.38 -6.02 -12.34
CA PHE A 201 -4.46 -7.13 -12.45
C PHE A 201 -3.27 -6.72 -13.34
N GLN A 202 -3.49 -6.26 -14.57
CA GLN A 202 -2.38 -5.86 -15.45
C GLN A 202 -1.46 -4.78 -14.85
N CYS A 203 -1.99 -3.92 -13.97
CA CYS A 203 -1.20 -2.91 -13.27
C CYS A 203 -0.32 -3.46 -12.14
N MET A 204 -0.74 -4.53 -11.44
CA MET A 204 -0.06 -5.02 -10.23
C MET A 204 1.43 -5.37 -10.45
N PRO A 205 1.85 -6.07 -11.52
CA PRO A 205 3.28 -6.32 -11.76
C PRO A 205 4.12 -5.06 -11.83
N VAL A 206 3.56 -3.99 -12.42
CA VAL A 206 4.21 -2.68 -12.52
C VAL A 206 4.33 -2.04 -11.14
N VAL A 207 3.29 -2.17 -10.31
CA VAL A 207 3.30 -1.68 -8.93
C VAL A 207 4.34 -2.44 -8.09
N ALA A 208 4.39 -3.77 -8.20
CA ALA A 208 5.40 -4.60 -7.55
C ALA A 208 6.82 -4.17 -7.95
N GLN A 209 7.06 -3.97 -9.25
CA GLN A 209 8.36 -3.52 -9.76
C GLN A 209 8.70 -2.10 -9.29
N MET A 210 7.73 -1.18 -9.25
CA MET A 210 7.92 0.18 -8.76
C MET A 210 8.35 0.18 -7.29
N GLU A 211 7.77 -0.69 -6.46
CA GLU A 211 8.18 -0.87 -5.06
C GLU A 211 9.57 -1.47 -4.94
N LEU A 212 9.89 -2.52 -5.72
CA LEU A 212 11.22 -3.13 -5.73
C LEU A 212 12.32 -2.16 -6.18
N ASN A 213 12.01 -1.27 -7.12
CA ASN A 213 12.96 -0.27 -7.59
C ASN A 213 13.28 0.75 -6.49
N GLY A 214 12.28 1.19 -5.73
CA GLY A 214 12.43 2.23 -4.71
C GLY A 214 12.93 3.57 -5.26
N MET A 215 13.12 4.54 -4.37
CA MET A 215 13.62 5.88 -4.70
C MET A 215 14.93 6.18 -3.98
N LEU A 216 15.92 6.75 -4.69
CA LEU A 216 17.15 7.22 -4.06
C LEU A 216 16.89 8.53 -3.32
N PHE A 217 17.51 8.66 -2.15
CA PHE A 217 17.25 9.74 -1.23
C PHE A 217 18.57 10.31 -0.70
N ASP A 218 18.77 11.61 -0.87
CA ASP A 218 19.94 12.35 -0.40
C ASP A 218 19.75 12.74 1.07
N LEU A 219 20.30 11.91 1.96
CA LEU A 219 20.20 12.09 3.39
C LEU A 219 20.88 13.39 3.86
N SER A 220 22.02 13.76 3.27
CA SER A 220 22.75 14.96 3.67
C SER A 220 21.96 16.22 3.34
N ARG A 221 21.40 16.32 2.14
CA ARG A 221 20.49 17.44 1.78
C ARG A 221 19.27 17.47 2.69
N TRP A 222 18.72 16.31 3.02
CA TRP A 222 17.56 16.23 3.89
C TRP A 222 17.85 16.71 5.32
N GLN A 223 19.02 16.37 5.88
CA GLN A 223 19.45 16.84 7.19
C GLN A 223 19.66 18.36 7.22
N ILE A 224 20.28 18.92 6.18
CA ILE A 224 20.45 20.38 6.03
C ILE A 224 19.09 21.09 5.98
N LEU A 225 18.16 20.57 5.16
CA LEU A 225 16.80 21.08 5.10
C LEU A 225 16.10 20.97 6.46
N GLY A 226 16.26 19.84 7.14
CA GLY A 226 15.72 19.60 8.47
C GLY A 226 16.17 20.64 9.50
N ALA A 227 17.47 20.91 9.56
CA ALA A 227 18.04 21.92 10.45
C ALA A 227 17.50 23.33 10.15
N LYS A 228 17.37 23.68 8.86
CA LYS A 228 16.77 24.95 8.43
C LYS A 228 15.31 25.07 8.89
N LEU A 229 14.50 24.04 8.64
CA LEU A 229 13.09 24.05 9.03
C LEU A 229 12.92 24.12 10.56
N GLU A 230 13.82 23.49 11.32
CA GLU A 230 13.83 23.57 12.78
C GLU A 230 14.18 24.98 13.30
N ALA A 231 15.15 25.65 12.67
CA ALA A 231 15.46 27.05 12.98
C ALA A 231 14.24 27.95 12.71
N GLU A 232 13.60 27.81 11.55
CA GLU A 232 12.36 28.54 11.20
C GLU A 232 11.22 28.25 12.20
N LYS A 233 11.06 26.98 12.61
CA LYS A 233 10.05 26.58 13.61
C LYS A 233 10.32 27.27 14.95
N THR A 234 11.58 27.33 15.34
CA THR A 234 12.02 27.96 16.60
C THR A 234 11.77 29.47 16.58
N ASP A 235 12.04 30.13 15.46
CA ASP A 235 11.75 31.57 15.29
C ASP A 235 10.25 31.86 15.32
N ALA A 236 9.44 31.07 14.62
CA ALA A 236 7.98 31.17 14.69
C ALA A 236 7.46 30.94 16.12
N LEU A 237 8.01 29.95 16.84
CA LEU A 237 7.67 29.70 18.24
C LEU A 237 8.08 30.88 19.13
N ARG A 238 9.23 31.52 18.88
CA ARG A 238 9.68 32.70 19.63
C ARG A 238 8.68 33.85 19.51
N GLN A 239 8.16 34.09 18.31
CA GLN A 239 7.11 35.10 18.08
C GLN A 239 5.83 34.73 18.84
N LEU A 240 5.44 33.46 18.86
CA LEU A 240 4.24 32.99 19.55
C LEU A 240 4.34 33.05 21.07
N LYS A 241 5.53 32.86 21.64
CA LYS A 241 5.76 33.00 23.10
C LYS A 241 5.52 34.42 23.63
N GLN A 242 5.41 35.41 22.75
CA GLN A 242 4.98 36.76 23.13
C GLN A 242 3.49 36.82 23.50
N LEU A 243 2.68 35.85 23.04
CA LEU A 243 1.28 35.72 23.45
C LEU A 243 1.21 35.24 24.90
N ARG A 244 0.50 36.00 25.73
CA ARG A 244 0.12 35.60 27.09
C ARG A 244 -1.36 35.26 27.14
N ILE A 245 -1.71 34.30 27.97
CA ILE A 245 -3.10 34.09 28.35
C ILE A 245 -3.44 35.20 29.36
N ALA A 246 -4.40 36.07 29.05
CA ALA A 246 -4.94 36.98 30.05
C ALA A 246 -5.77 36.15 31.05
N SER A 247 -5.16 35.70 32.14
CA SER A 247 -5.85 34.96 33.20
C SER A 247 -6.62 35.95 34.07
N SER A 248 -7.92 36.09 33.84
CA SER A 248 -8.81 36.70 34.85
C SER A 248 -9.30 35.68 35.88
N GLN A 249 -9.11 34.36 35.70
CA GLN A 249 -9.52 33.34 36.68
C GLN A 249 -8.63 32.07 36.62
N MET A 250 -8.03 31.67 37.76
CA MET A 250 -7.19 30.47 38.08
C MET A 250 -5.69 30.54 37.66
N SER A 251 -4.68 30.18 38.46
CA SER A 251 -4.59 29.46 39.75
C SER A 251 -3.22 29.70 40.43
N LEU A 252 -3.19 29.53 41.76
CA LEU A 252 -2.13 29.69 42.77
C LEU A 252 -0.90 28.76 42.60
N LEU A 253 -0.36 28.59 41.40
CA LEU A 253 0.86 27.82 41.14
C LEU A 253 1.80 28.65 40.23
N PRO A 254 2.83 29.31 40.78
CA PRO A 254 3.74 30.19 40.03
C PRO A 254 4.57 29.50 38.95
N GLU A 255 4.51 28.16 38.85
CA GLU A 255 5.37 27.33 38.03
C GLU A 255 4.71 26.86 36.71
N LEU A 256 3.42 27.17 36.50
CA LEU A 256 2.74 26.97 35.22
C LEU A 256 2.93 28.22 34.35
N THR A 257 3.95 28.22 33.50
CA THR A 257 4.26 29.34 32.60
C THR A 257 3.02 29.83 31.83
N ASP A 258 2.75 31.15 31.82
CA ASP A 258 1.72 31.85 31.02
C ASP A 258 1.83 31.66 29.48
N ALA A 259 2.72 30.78 29.03
CA ALA A 259 3.04 30.55 27.63
C ALA A 259 1.97 29.68 26.96
N VAL A 260 1.36 30.22 25.91
CA VAL A 260 0.37 29.53 25.09
C VAL A 260 0.98 28.30 24.40
N ASN A 261 0.38 27.12 24.56
CA ASN A 261 0.71 25.97 23.73
C ASN A 261 0.14 26.18 22.31
N PRO A 262 0.97 26.39 21.26
CA PRO A 262 0.48 26.70 19.93
C PRO A 262 -0.29 25.55 19.24
N ASN A 263 -0.15 24.34 19.77
CA ASN A 263 -0.87 23.15 19.33
C ASN A 263 -2.24 22.99 19.99
N SER A 264 -2.56 23.75 21.04
CA SER A 264 -3.88 23.75 21.68
C SER A 264 -4.81 24.77 21.03
N PRO A 265 -5.85 24.35 20.29
CA PRO A 265 -6.77 25.29 19.64
C PRO A 265 -7.46 26.23 20.64
N GLN A 266 -7.75 25.75 21.85
CA GLN A 266 -8.42 26.51 22.91
C GLN A 266 -7.52 27.61 23.49
N GLN A 267 -6.28 27.26 23.87
CA GLN A 267 -5.34 28.25 24.42
C GLN A 267 -4.98 29.31 23.39
N VAL A 268 -4.76 28.91 22.13
CA VAL A 268 -4.47 29.84 21.03
C VAL A 268 -5.66 30.77 20.77
N LEU A 269 -6.90 30.25 20.78
CA LEU A 269 -8.09 31.06 20.59
C LEU A 269 -8.22 32.13 21.68
N ALA A 270 -8.08 31.73 22.95
CA ALA A 270 -8.16 32.64 24.09
C ALA A 270 -7.07 33.73 24.02
N ALA A 271 -5.83 33.36 23.69
CA ALA A 271 -4.72 34.30 23.60
C ALA A 271 -4.88 35.30 22.44
N LEU A 272 -5.36 34.85 21.27
CA LEU A 272 -5.62 35.74 20.13
C LEU A 272 -6.79 36.70 20.42
N GLN A 273 -7.83 36.24 21.13
CA GLN A 273 -8.93 37.09 21.56
C GLN A 273 -8.48 38.11 22.61
N ALA A 274 -7.60 37.73 23.54
CA ALA A 274 -7.06 38.62 24.58
C ALA A 274 -6.29 39.81 23.99
N ILE A 275 -5.63 39.64 22.84
CA ILE A 275 -4.95 40.74 22.12
C ILE A 275 -5.87 41.48 21.12
N GLY A 276 -7.19 41.27 21.22
CA GLY A 276 -8.20 42.01 20.44
C GLY A 276 -8.50 41.45 19.05
N ILE A 277 -7.99 40.27 18.68
CA ILE A 277 -8.28 39.66 17.38
C ILE A 277 -9.60 38.91 17.46
N LYS A 278 -10.60 39.39 16.71
CA LYS A 278 -11.95 38.79 16.65
C LYS A 278 -11.96 37.53 15.79
N ILE A 279 -11.75 36.37 16.40
CA ILE A 279 -11.87 35.06 15.77
C ILE A 279 -12.72 34.11 16.61
N ASN A 280 -13.35 33.13 15.94
CA ASN A 280 -14.15 32.08 16.58
C ASN A 280 -13.58 30.66 16.37
N SER A 281 -12.47 30.53 15.65
CA SER A 281 -11.82 29.26 15.35
C SER A 281 -10.39 29.51 14.87
N THR A 282 -9.48 28.60 15.23
CA THR A 282 -8.07 28.62 14.82
C THR A 282 -7.81 27.65 13.65
N ASN A 283 -8.84 27.30 12.87
CA ASN A 283 -8.69 26.48 11.68
C ASN A 283 -7.89 27.23 10.61
N GLN A 284 -7.05 26.50 9.87
CA GLN A 284 -6.15 27.08 8.87
C GLN A 284 -6.90 27.95 7.85
N SER A 285 -8.05 27.50 7.32
CA SER A 285 -8.82 28.25 6.32
C SER A 285 -9.30 29.63 6.79
N LYS A 286 -9.57 29.79 8.08
CA LYS A 286 -9.99 31.08 8.67
C LYS A 286 -8.81 31.98 9.03
N LEU A 287 -7.68 31.37 9.42
CA LEU A 287 -6.48 32.12 9.80
C LEU A 287 -5.74 32.69 8.59
N VAL A 288 -5.76 32.00 7.43
CA VAL A 288 -5.03 32.43 6.23
C VAL A 288 -5.47 33.82 5.76
N SER A 289 -6.77 34.14 5.77
CA SER A 289 -7.26 35.46 5.37
C SER A 289 -6.82 36.59 6.31
N LEU A 290 -6.49 36.26 7.56
CA LEU A 290 -6.07 37.22 8.58
C LEU A 290 -4.54 37.32 8.72
N ALA A 291 -3.79 36.39 8.13
CA ALA A 291 -2.35 36.30 8.28
C ALA A 291 -1.61 37.54 7.71
N ALA A 292 -2.15 38.13 6.64
CA ALA A 292 -1.60 39.36 6.06
C ALA A 292 -1.74 40.58 6.98
N GLN A 293 -2.77 40.59 7.84
CA GLN A 293 -3.05 41.70 8.77
C GLN A 293 -2.37 41.51 10.12
N TYR A 294 -2.18 40.26 10.56
CA TYR A 294 -1.68 39.94 11.89
C TYR A 294 -0.44 39.04 11.79
N PRO A 295 0.78 39.58 11.97
CA PRO A 295 2.02 38.80 11.92
C PRO A 295 2.03 37.59 12.86
N ILE A 296 1.38 37.71 14.02
CA ILE A 296 1.27 36.61 15.00
C ILE A 296 0.44 35.43 14.48
N ILE A 297 -0.54 35.68 13.62
CA ILE A 297 -1.31 34.62 12.94
C ILE A 297 -0.45 33.93 11.89
N GLN A 298 0.35 34.70 11.15
CA GLN A 298 1.32 34.13 10.21
C GLN A 298 2.32 33.23 10.94
N ALA A 299 2.88 33.68 12.06
CA ALA A 299 3.77 32.88 12.91
C ALA A 299 3.13 31.58 13.40
N LEU A 300 1.85 31.62 13.79
CA LEU A 300 1.09 30.42 14.20
C LEU A 300 0.92 29.43 13.05
N LEU A 301 0.57 29.93 11.87
CA LEU A 301 0.42 29.13 10.67
C LEU A 301 1.74 28.46 10.28
N ASP A 302 2.84 29.21 10.32
CA ASP A 302 4.18 28.71 10.02
C ASP A 302 4.62 27.67 11.06
N TYR A 303 4.47 27.95 12.35
CA TYR A 303 4.78 26.98 13.41
C TYR A 303 4.01 25.66 13.22
N ARG A 304 2.70 25.71 12.98
CA ARG A 304 1.87 24.51 12.78
C ARG A 304 2.26 23.76 11.50
N ARG A 305 2.53 24.49 10.41
CA ARG A 305 2.99 23.91 9.14
C ARG A 305 4.32 23.20 9.32
N LEU A 306 5.31 23.88 9.89
CA LEU A 306 6.66 23.37 10.12
C LEU A 306 6.65 22.18 11.08
N SER A 307 5.94 22.28 12.22
CA SER A 307 5.80 21.18 13.18
C SER A 307 5.25 19.91 12.53
N LYS A 308 4.24 20.05 11.66
CA LYS A 308 3.68 18.91 10.91
C LYS A 308 4.68 18.33 9.91
N ILE A 309 5.39 19.18 9.16
CA ILE A 309 6.38 18.74 8.17
C ILE A 309 7.51 17.98 8.88
N ILE A 310 8.06 18.57 9.95
CA ILE A 310 9.15 18.01 10.73
C ILE A 310 8.77 16.66 11.35
N GLY A 311 7.67 16.62 12.10
CA GLY A 311 7.26 15.40 12.80
C GLY A 311 6.79 14.26 11.89
N THR A 312 6.40 14.57 10.65
CA THR A 312 5.97 13.55 9.67
C THR A 312 7.14 13.07 8.80
N PHE A 313 8.05 13.98 8.42
CA PHE A 313 9.02 13.70 7.36
C PHE A 313 10.46 13.80 7.83
N THR A 314 10.86 14.85 8.53
CA THR A 314 12.28 15.11 8.81
C THR A 314 12.89 14.00 9.66
N GLU A 315 12.20 13.56 10.70
CA GLU A 315 12.69 12.52 11.62
C GLU A 315 12.50 11.08 11.10
N LYS A 316 11.35 10.82 10.46
CA LYS A 316 10.91 9.45 10.16
C LYS A 316 11.36 8.96 8.79
N LEU A 317 11.47 9.84 7.81
CA LEU A 317 11.76 9.44 6.43
C LEU A 317 13.14 8.77 6.28
N PRO A 318 14.22 9.26 6.92
CA PRO A 318 15.53 8.59 6.90
C PRO A 318 15.51 7.16 7.42
N GLN A 319 14.63 6.84 8.37
CA GLN A 319 14.49 5.48 8.94
C GLN A 319 13.94 4.47 7.92
N HIS A 320 13.38 4.95 6.81
CA HIS A 320 12.89 4.13 5.71
C HIS A 320 13.92 3.90 4.59
N ILE A 321 15.16 4.39 4.75
CA ILE A 321 16.25 4.04 3.84
C ILE A 321 16.60 2.59 4.09
N HIS A 322 16.37 1.75 3.08
CA HIS A 322 16.59 0.33 3.20
C HIS A 322 18.09 0.00 3.18
N PRO A 323 18.60 -0.78 4.15
CA PRO A 323 20.04 -0.94 4.38
C PRO A 323 20.78 -1.62 3.21
N LYS A 324 20.12 -2.52 2.48
CA LYS A 324 20.75 -3.24 1.35
C LYS A 324 20.82 -2.41 0.08
N THR A 325 19.86 -1.53 -0.15
CA THR A 325 19.69 -0.82 -1.43
C THR A 325 20.06 0.66 -1.34
N GLY A 326 20.08 1.24 -0.13
CA GLY A 326 20.25 2.68 0.06
C GLY A 326 19.05 3.50 -0.46
N ARG A 327 17.89 2.87 -0.66
CA ARG A 327 16.71 3.46 -1.28
C ARG A 327 15.49 3.35 -0.36
N ILE A 328 14.51 4.22 -0.57
CA ILE A 328 13.23 4.16 0.12
C ILE A 328 12.25 3.33 -0.73
N HIS A 329 11.69 2.28 -0.14
CA HIS A 329 10.74 1.37 -0.78
C HIS A 329 9.35 1.53 -0.15
N PRO A 330 8.49 2.43 -0.66
CA PRO A 330 7.16 2.63 -0.11
C PRO A 330 6.21 1.48 -0.45
N ASN A 331 5.19 1.27 0.37
CA ASN A 331 4.09 0.35 0.05
C ASN A 331 2.94 1.12 -0.61
N TYR A 332 2.71 0.83 -1.88
CA TYR A 332 1.54 1.23 -2.65
C TYR A 332 0.43 0.18 -2.51
N TYR A 333 -0.76 0.68 -2.18
CA TYR A 333 -1.98 -0.11 -2.09
C TYR A 333 -2.90 0.33 -3.22
N GLN A 334 -2.99 -0.50 -4.26
CA GLN A 334 -4.02 -0.40 -5.30
C GLN A 334 -5.40 -0.39 -4.66
N LEU A 335 -6.31 0.46 -5.16
CA LEU A 335 -7.65 0.62 -4.61
C LEU A 335 -7.62 0.88 -3.08
N GLY A 336 -6.65 1.68 -2.63
CA GLY A 336 -6.42 1.97 -1.21
C GLY A 336 -7.34 3.06 -0.65
N ALA A 337 -7.68 4.04 -1.48
CA ALA A 337 -8.64 5.08 -1.15
C ALA A 337 -10.07 4.68 -1.54
N LYS A 338 -11.09 5.29 -0.91
CA LYS A 338 -12.51 5.08 -1.26
C LYS A 338 -12.82 5.38 -2.73
N SER A 339 -12.10 6.31 -3.34
CA SER A 339 -12.22 6.69 -4.75
C SER A 339 -11.60 5.69 -5.73
N GLY A 340 -10.96 4.61 -5.25
CA GLY A 340 -10.20 3.68 -6.07
C GLY A 340 -8.74 4.10 -6.32
N ARG A 341 -8.33 5.30 -5.89
CA ARG A 341 -6.93 5.74 -6.03
C ARG A 341 -5.97 4.90 -5.19
N PHE A 342 -4.72 4.86 -5.65
CA PHE A 342 -3.61 4.36 -4.85
C PHE A 342 -3.50 5.12 -3.52
N SER A 343 -3.20 4.38 -2.46
CA SER A 343 -2.67 4.97 -1.22
C SER A 343 -1.24 4.49 -0.98
N CYS A 344 -0.42 5.32 -0.36
CA CYS A 344 0.99 5.04 -0.08
C CYS A 344 1.23 5.05 1.44
N ARG A 345 1.96 4.05 1.96
CA ARG A 345 2.31 3.94 3.38
C ARG A 345 3.72 3.37 3.55
N LYS A 346 4.31 3.58 4.73
CA LYS A 346 5.62 3.05 5.14
C LYS A 346 6.74 3.29 4.09
N PRO A 347 7.10 4.55 3.77
CA PRO A 347 6.53 5.83 4.22
C PRO A 347 5.43 6.37 3.28
N PRO A 348 4.58 7.31 3.73
CA PRO A 348 3.52 7.89 2.89
C PRO A 348 4.06 8.96 1.93
N LEU A 349 4.78 8.54 0.87
CA LEU A 349 5.42 9.45 -0.09
C LEU A 349 4.45 10.38 -0.84
N GLN A 350 3.17 10.03 -0.92
CA GLN A 350 2.12 10.90 -1.46
C GLN A 350 1.92 12.19 -0.64
N ASN A 351 2.35 12.21 0.62
CA ASN A 351 2.17 13.35 1.52
C ASN A 351 3.41 14.27 1.57
N ILE A 352 4.48 13.96 0.83
CA ILE A 352 5.68 14.81 0.78
C ILE A 352 5.26 16.23 0.37
N PRO A 353 5.70 17.28 1.11
CA PRO A 353 5.36 18.65 0.79
C PRO A 353 5.61 19.01 -0.67
N ARG A 354 4.84 19.97 -1.19
CA ARG A 354 5.04 20.47 -2.56
C ARG A 354 6.31 21.31 -2.70
N ASP A 355 6.91 21.68 -1.58
CA ASP A 355 8.15 22.41 -1.48
C ASP A 355 9.27 21.77 -2.31
N GLU A 356 9.96 22.60 -3.09
CA GLU A 356 11.00 22.14 -4.01
C GLU A 356 12.22 21.62 -3.27
N ALA A 357 12.61 22.25 -2.16
CA ALA A 357 13.76 21.80 -1.38
C ALA A 357 13.53 20.38 -0.84
N ALA A 358 12.34 20.10 -0.30
CA ALA A 358 11.98 18.76 0.14
C ALA A 358 11.98 17.72 -0.99
N ARG A 359 11.43 18.07 -2.16
CA ARG A 359 11.38 17.16 -3.31
C ARG A 359 12.74 16.94 -3.96
N SER A 360 13.64 17.93 -3.89
CA SER A 360 15.00 17.85 -4.43
C SER A 360 15.92 16.86 -3.70
N CYS A 361 15.52 16.41 -2.51
CA CYS A 361 16.21 15.34 -1.78
C CYS A 361 15.93 13.95 -2.38
N PHE A 362 14.90 13.79 -3.20
CA PHE A 362 14.71 12.58 -4.01
C PHE A 362 15.49 12.74 -5.31
N ILE A 363 16.55 11.95 -5.47
CA ILE A 363 17.56 12.14 -6.52
C ILE A 363 17.58 10.99 -7.52
N ALA A 364 18.13 11.25 -8.72
CA ALA A 364 18.45 10.19 -9.67
C ALA A 364 19.71 9.45 -9.23
N ALA A 365 19.84 8.18 -9.62
CA ALA A 365 21.11 7.46 -9.50
C ALA A 365 22.16 8.06 -10.46
N PRO A 366 23.46 7.86 -10.20
CA PRO A 366 24.52 8.28 -11.11
C PRO A 366 24.29 7.79 -12.55
N GLY A 367 24.42 8.69 -13.54
CA GLY A 367 24.13 8.40 -14.94
C GLY A 367 22.65 8.50 -15.35
N TYR A 368 21.73 8.79 -14.42
CA TYR A 368 20.29 8.89 -14.69
C TYR A 368 19.75 10.30 -14.43
N LYS A 369 18.53 10.55 -14.90
CA LYS A 369 17.73 11.76 -14.62
C LYS A 369 16.33 11.38 -14.13
N ILE A 370 15.74 12.24 -13.30
CA ILE A 370 14.32 12.10 -12.92
C ILE A 370 13.47 12.74 -14.02
N ILE A 371 12.48 11.99 -14.51
CA ILE A 371 11.46 12.48 -15.43
C ILE A 371 10.13 12.53 -14.68
N LYS A 372 9.45 13.67 -14.77
CA LYS A 372 8.10 13.85 -14.22
C LYS A 372 7.11 13.97 -15.39
N ALA A 373 6.14 13.07 -15.42
CA ALA A 373 4.98 13.15 -16.31
C ALA A 373 3.71 13.27 -15.46
N ASP A 374 2.86 14.24 -15.78
CA ASP A 374 1.65 14.55 -15.03
C ASP A 374 0.47 14.83 -15.97
N TYR A 375 -0.73 14.39 -15.60
CA TYR A 375 -1.93 14.69 -16.38
C TYR A 375 -2.48 16.07 -15.99
N SER A 376 -2.29 17.05 -16.86
CA SER A 376 -2.77 18.42 -16.65
C SER A 376 -4.30 18.46 -16.47
N GLN A 377 -4.74 18.80 -15.25
CA GLN A 377 -6.15 18.98 -14.88
C GLN A 377 -7.05 17.79 -15.25
N ILE A 378 -6.58 16.55 -15.06
CA ILE A 378 -7.32 15.34 -15.49
C ILE A 378 -8.75 15.28 -14.96
N GLU A 379 -8.99 15.74 -13.73
CA GLU A 379 -10.32 15.72 -13.11
C GLU A 379 -11.30 16.65 -13.82
N LEU A 380 -10.87 17.87 -14.15
CA LEU A 380 -11.69 18.83 -14.89
C LEU A 380 -11.92 18.39 -16.34
N ARG A 381 -10.92 17.76 -16.98
CA ARG A 381 -11.08 17.17 -18.32
C ARG A 381 -12.10 16.03 -18.33
N ILE A 382 -12.07 15.17 -17.32
CA ILE A 382 -13.08 14.12 -17.14
C ILE A 382 -14.46 14.75 -16.90
N MET A 383 -14.54 15.76 -16.03
CA MET A 383 -15.80 16.47 -15.76
C MET A 383 -16.39 17.10 -17.02
N ALA A 384 -15.60 17.81 -17.82
CA ALA A 384 -16.04 18.41 -19.09
C ALA A 384 -16.61 17.36 -20.05
N ARG A 385 -15.97 16.18 -20.12
CA ARG A 385 -16.45 15.07 -20.95
C ARG A 385 -17.75 14.46 -20.43
N LEU A 386 -17.89 14.32 -19.11
CA LEU A 386 -19.05 13.70 -18.47
C LEU A 386 -20.27 14.63 -18.42
N SER A 387 -20.07 15.94 -18.25
CA SER A 387 -21.15 16.93 -18.25
C SER A 387 -21.74 17.15 -19.64
N GLY A 388 -20.96 16.89 -20.70
CA GLY A 388 -21.35 17.20 -22.08
C GLY A 388 -21.28 18.69 -22.41
N ASP A 389 -20.70 19.51 -21.54
CA ASP A 389 -20.55 20.96 -21.75
C ASP A 389 -19.63 21.22 -22.96
N THR A 390 -20.22 21.74 -24.03
CA THR A 390 -19.53 21.98 -25.30
C THR A 390 -18.50 23.09 -25.18
N LYS A 391 -18.74 24.10 -24.33
CA LYS A 391 -17.82 25.22 -24.10
C LYS A 391 -16.59 24.74 -23.35
N MET A 392 -16.75 23.99 -22.26
CA MET A 392 -15.63 23.37 -21.53
C MET A 392 -14.82 22.43 -22.43
N CYS A 393 -15.50 21.61 -23.24
CA CYS A 393 -14.83 20.72 -24.19
C CYS A 393 -14.04 21.50 -25.26
N GLN A 394 -14.58 22.60 -25.78
CA GLN A 394 -13.90 23.44 -26.77
C GLN A 394 -12.68 24.14 -26.19
N VAL A 395 -12.78 24.70 -24.98
CA VAL A 395 -11.63 25.32 -24.28
C VAL A 395 -10.46 24.35 -24.21
N TYR A 396 -10.70 23.10 -23.78
CA TYR A 396 -9.64 22.11 -23.72
C TYR A 396 -9.12 21.63 -25.09
N ARG A 397 -9.96 21.60 -26.14
CA ARG A 397 -9.52 21.26 -27.51
C ARG A 397 -8.64 22.34 -28.12
N GLN A 398 -8.86 23.59 -27.74
CA GLN A 398 -8.07 24.75 -28.18
C GLN A 398 -6.77 24.91 -27.38
N GLY A 399 -6.50 24.03 -26.40
CA GLY A 399 -5.31 24.13 -25.55
C GLY A 399 -5.38 25.23 -24.49
N ALA A 400 -6.56 25.85 -24.30
CA ALA A 400 -6.76 26.90 -23.32
C ALA A 400 -6.98 26.33 -21.90
N ASP A 401 -6.64 27.14 -20.90
CA ASP A 401 -6.85 26.83 -19.48
C ASP A 401 -8.24 27.28 -19.04
N LEU A 402 -8.99 26.38 -18.42
CA LEU A 402 -10.37 26.61 -17.98
C LEU A 402 -10.49 27.55 -16.77
N HIS A 403 -9.36 27.84 -16.10
CA HIS A 403 -9.31 28.80 -14.99
C HIS A 403 -9.12 30.25 -15.42
N ARG A 404 -8.86 30.51 -16.71
CA ARG A 404 -8.85 31.85 -17.30
C ARG A 404 -10.18 32.11 -17.98
#